data_AF-A0A951CD81-F1
#
_entry.id   AF-A0A951CD81-F1
#
_cell.length_a   1.000
_cell.length_b   1.000
_cell.length_c   1.000
_cell.angle_alpha   90.00
_cell.angle_beta   90.00
_cell.angle_gamma   90.00
#
_symmetry.space_group_name_H-M   'P 1'
#
loop_
_entity.id
_entity.type
_entity.pdbx_description
1 polymer ?
#
loop_
_entity_poly.entity_id
_entity_poly.type
_entity_poly.pdbx_seq_one_letter_code
_entity_poly.pdbx_strand_id
1 'polypeptide(L)'
;MPNPSRLKYTALLIAAPAALFGQWLDYPTAGVPRTPDGKPNLAAPAPRQADGKPDFSGMWGWINTNGPWCGAQCTDTQVSREFINIASSLKTPVPMQPWAEELLKKRRVEQGLDPNVHCMPRDAPRIWTDDYYKRVFMVPGRMIILTERNIQYRQIFLDGRPLPKDPNPTWNGYSTGHWEGDTLVIETTGYR
;
A
#
# COMPACT_ATOMS: atom_id res chain seq x y z
N MET A 1 -23.43 32.04 -68.26
CA MET A 1 -22.10 31.38 -68.21
C MET A 1 -21.04 32.48 -68.09
N PRO A 2 -19.92 32.35 -67.34
CA PRO A 2 -19.60 31.75 -66.02
C PRO A 2 -19.53 32.88 -64.94
N ASN A 3 -19.36 32.70 -63.62
CA ASN A 3 -18.26 32.07 -62.89
C ASN A 3 -18.66 31.87 -61.40
N PRO A 4 -18.38 30.70 -60.78
CA PRO A 4 -18.76 30.38 -59.42
C PRO A 4 -17.66 30.86 -58.45
N SER A 5 -18.02 31.68 -57.46
CA SER A 5 -17.09 31.93 -56.36
C SER A 5 -17.86 32.23 -55.08
N ARG A 6 -17.84 31.25 -54.17
CA ARG A 6 -17.58 31.40 -52.73
C ARG A 6 -17.88 30.05 -52.08
N LEU A 7 -16.99 29.09 -52.32
CA LEU A 7 -16.84 27.94 -51.44
C LEU A 7 -16.29 28.49 -50.11
N LYS A 8 -17.17 28.68 -49.13
CA LYS A 8 -16.77 29.08 -47.78
C LYS A 8 -16.09 27.87 -47.14
N TYR A 9 -14.76 27.81 -47.22
CA TYR A 9 -13.97 26.87 -46.44
C TYR A 9 -14.09 27.24 -44.97
N THR A 10 -15.00 26.56 -44.27
CA THR A 10 -15.02 26.58 -42.81
C THR A 10 -13.90 25.63 -42.37
N ALA A 11 -12.74 26.19 -42.04
CA ALA A 11 -11.65 25.42 -41.46
C ALA A 11 -12.09 24.97 -40.06
N LEU A 12 -12.50 23.71 -39.94
CA LEU A 12 -12.71 23.07 -38.65
C LEU A 12 -11.31 22.87 -38.02
N LEU A 13 -10.93 23.76 -37.12
CA LEU A 13 -9.77 23.54 -36.24
C LEU A 13 -10.12 22.37 -35.32
N ILE A 14 -9.72 21.17 -35.71
CA ILE A 14 -9.72 20.00 -34.83
C ILE A 14 -8.66 20.28 -33.78
N ALA A 15 -9.07 20.82 -32.63
CA ALA A 15 -8.26 20.81 -31.43
C ALA A 15 -8.14 19.34 -30.99
N ALA A 16 -7.16 18.62 -31.54
CA ALA A 16 -6.75 17.36 -30.97
C ALA A 16 -6.29 17.67 -29.54
N PRO A 17 -6.94 17.09 -28.50
CA PRO A 17 -6.40 17.21 -27.16
C PRO A 17 -5.00 16.60 -27.24
N ALA A 18 -3.97 17.40 -26.96
CA ALA A 18 -2.66 16.83 -26.69
C ALA A 18 -2.91 15.79 -25.61
N ALA A 19 -2.66 14.51 -25.93
CA ALA A 19 -2.69 13.46 -24.93
C ALA A 19 -1.69 13.92 -23.86
N LEU A 20 -2.22 14.42 -22.75
CA LEU A 20 -1.45 14.65 -21.55
C LEU A 20 -1.08 13.24 -21.10
N PHE A 21 0.02 12.71 -21.64
CA PHE A 21 0.64 11.53 -21.11
C PHE A 21 0.81 11.81 -19.63
N GLY A 22 0.14 11.02 -18.79
CA GLY A 22 0.25 11.13 -17.35
C GLY A 22 1.72 11.20 -17.02
N GLN A 23 2.14 12.35 -16.49
CA GLN A 23 3.56 12.58 -16.33
C GLN A 23 4.07 11.60 -15.27
N TRP A 24 5.20 10.96 -15.57
CA TRP A 24 6.04 10.23 -14.61
C TRP A 24 5.59 8.83 -14.15
N LEU A 25 4.57 8.19 -14.75
CA LEU A 25 4.20 6.80 -14.38
C LEU A 25 5.35 5.81 -14.60
N ASP A 26 6.09 5.96 -15.68
CA ASP A 26 7.25 5.13 -16.01
C ASP A 26 8.59 5.76 -15.56
N TYR A 27 8.55 6.81 -14.74
CA TYR A 27 9.76 7.51 -14.35
C TYR A 27 10.60 6.65 -13.40
N PRO A 28 11.89 6.44 -13.72
CA PRO A 28 12.81 5.71 -12.84
C PRO A 28 12.88 6.28 -11.42
N THR A 29 12.66 5.43 -10.42
CA THR A 29 13.05 5.76 -9.05
C THR A 29 14.57 5.70 -8.95
N ALA A 30 15.17 6.79 -8.48
CA ALA A 30 16.62 6.87 -8.28
C ALA A 30 17.10 5.81 -7.27
N GLY A 31 18.29 5.26 -7.49
CA GLY A 31 18.91 4.28 -6.58
C GLY A 31 18.40 2.84 -6.71
N VAL A 32 17.35 2.57 -7.50
CA VAL A 32 16.90 1.20 -7.76
C VAL A 32 17.89 0.49 -8.70
N PRO A 33 18.53 -0.62 -8.29
CA PRO A 33 19.42 -1.38 -9.16
C PRO A 33 18.68 -1.91 -10.38
N ARG A 34 19.32 -1.87 -11.56
CA ARG A 34 18.72 -2.26 -12.83
C ARG A 34 19.58 -3.22 -13.62
N THR A 35 18.93 -4.07 -14.39
CA THR A 35 19.54 -4.93 -15.40
C THR A 35 19.96 -4.12 -16.64
N PRO A 36 20.80 -4.66 -17.54
CA PRO A 36 21.20 -3.97 -18.77
C PRO A 36 20.04 -3.57 -19.70
N ASP A 37 18.90 -4.28 -19.63
CA ASP A 37 17.66 -3.95 -20.36
C ASP A 37 16.80 -2.87 -19.65
N GLY A 38 17.30 -2.26 -18.56
CA GLY A 38 16.68 -1.14 -17.87
C GLY A 38 15.61 -1.50 -16.85
N LYS A 39 15.32 -2.79 -16.65
CA LYS A 39 14.31 -3.27 -15.67
C LYS A 39 14.88 -3.30 -14.25
N PRO A 40 14.03 -3.23 -13.20
CA PRO A 40 14.48 -3.44 -11.83
C PRO A 40 15.14 -4.81 -11.65
N ASN A 41 16.33 -4.84 -11.06
CA ASN A 41 17.02 -6.08 -10.74
C ASN A 41 16.55 -6.62 -9.38
N LEU A 42 15.63 -7.60 -9.41
CA LEU A 42 15.07 -8.22 -8.21
C LEU A 42 16.04 -9.13 -7.45
N ALA A 43 17.20 -9.44 -8.04
CA ALA A 43 18.26 -10.24 -7.39
C ALA A 43 19.35 -9.36 -6.75
N ALA A 44 19.22 -8.03 -6.82
CA ALA A 44 20.17 -7.12 -6.19
C ALA A 44 20.07 -7.22 -4.65
N PRO A 45 21.18 -6.96 -3.91
CA PRO A 45 21.13 -6.84 -2.46
C PRO A 45 20.08 -5.81 -2.02
N ALA A 46 19.44 -6.08 -0.88
CA ALA A 46 18.51 -5.13 -0.28
C ALA A 46 19.18 -3.77 -0.05
N PRO A 47 18.51 -2.65 -0.36
CA PRO A 47 19.04 -1.32 -0.07
C PRO A 47 19.22 -1.15 1.43
N ARG A 48 20.26 -0.39 1.81
CA ARG A 48 20.60 -0.12 3.21
C ARG A 48 20.76 1.39 3.43
N GLN A 49 20.38 1.83 4.62
CA GLN A 49 20.60 3.18 5.11
C GLN A 49 22.08 3.41 5.44
N ALA A 50 22.45 4.66 5.73
CA ALA A 50 23.81 5.04 6.09
C ALA A 50 24.34 4.34 7.36
N ASP A 51 23.44 3.89 8.25
CA ASP A 51 23.75 3.12 9.45
C ASP A 51 23.85 1.60 9.20
N GLY A 52 23.73 1.18 7.94
CA GLY A 52 23.78 -0.22 7.52
C GLY A 52 22.49 -1.00 7.75
N LYS A 53 21.42 -0.41 8.31
CA LYS A 53 20.13 -1.09 8.46
C LYS A 53 19.39 -1.20 7.12
N PRO A 54 18.54 -2.22 6.92
CA PRO A 54 17.67 -2.28 5.75
C PRO A 54 16.88 -0.98 5.55
N ASP A 55 16.85 -0.49 4.32
CA ASP A 55 16.06 0.68 3.94
C ASP A 55 14.72 0.24 3.35
N PHE A 56 13.64 0.57 4.05
CA PHE A 56 12.27 0.30 3.58
C PHE A 56 11.70 1.43 2.72
N SER A 57 12.44 2.52 2.51
CA SER A 57 11.97 3.68 1.77
C SER A 57 11.59 3.32 0.35
N GLY A 58 10.44 3.82 -0.11
CA GLY A 58 9.96 3.55 -1.46
C GLY A 58 8.45 3.44 -1.54
N MET A 59 8.00 3.02 -2.73
CA MET A 59 6.59 2.77 -3.01
C MET A 59 6.33 1.26 -2.98
N TRP A 60 5.36 0.87 -2.16
CA TRP A 60 4.93 -0.50 -1.93
C TRP A 60 3.50 -0.65 -2.45
N GLY A 61 3.24 -1.71 -3.20
CA GLY A 61 1.95 -1.95 -3.84
C GLY A 61 1.90 -3.36 -4.42
N TRP A 62 0.72 -3.82 -4.80
CA TRP A 62 0.56 -5.20 -5.27
C TRP A 62 1.36 -5.45 -6.55
N ILE A 63 2.09 -6.57 -6.60
CA ILE A 63 2.82 -6.98 -7.79
C ILE A 63 1.87 -7.85 -8.60
N ASN A 64 1.49 -7.39 -9.80
CA ASN A 64 0.74 -8.23 -10.72
C ASN A 64 1.70 -9.18 -11.44
N THR A 65 1.79 -10.42 -10.97
CA THR A 65 2.69 -11.44 -11.50
C THR A 65 2.09 -12.23 -12.67
N ASN A 66 0.79 -12.12 -12.93
CA ASN A 66 0.06 -12.94 -13.91
C ASN A 66 -0.46 -12.14 -15.13
N GLY A 67 0.05 -10.93 -15.32
CA GLY A 67 -0.19 -10.12 -16.52
C GLY A 67 -1.47 -9.27 -16.48
N PRO A 68 -1.69 -8.44 -17.52
CA PRO A 68 -2.72 -7.41 -17.52
C PRO A 68 -4.17 -7.94 -17.55
N TRP A 69 -4.36 -9.24 -17.79
CA TRP A 69 -5.66 -9.84 -18.14
C TRP A 69 -6.57 -10.18 -16.95
N CYS A 70 -6.06 -10.19 -15.73
CA CYS A 70 -6.91 -10.53 -14.56
C CYS A 70 -7.03 -9.41 -13.51
N GLY A 71 -6.49 -8.21 -13.76
CA GLY A 71 -6.64 -7.07 -12.87
C GLY A 71 -6.26 -7.40 -11.41
N ALA A 72 -7.07 -6.95 -10.44
CA ALA A 72 -6.88 -7.21 -9.01
C ALA A 72 -7.10 -8.67 -8.56
N GLN A 73 -7.34 -9.62 -9.48
CA GLN A 73 -7.75 -11.00 -9.14
C GLN A 73 -6.59 -12.00 -9.09
N CYS A 74 -5.42 -11.68 -9.66
CA CYS A 74 -4.22 -12.54 -9.57
C CYS A 74 -2.94 -11.77 -9.23
N THR A 75 -3.08 -10.73 -8.41
CA THR A 75 -1.93 -10.07 -7.81
C THR A 75 -1.27 -11.02 -6.82
N ASP A 76 0.06 -11.11 -6.90
CA ASP A 76 0.84 -11.54 -5.76
C ASP A 76 0.68 -10.44 -4.72
N THR A 77 -0.17 -10.70 -3.74
CA THR A 77 -0.30 -9.82 -2.59
C THR A 77 1.09 -9.76 -1.96
N GLN A 78 1.63 -8.57 -1.69
CA GLN A 78 2.93 -8.42 -0.99
C GLN A 78 2.96 -9.05 0.42
N VAL A 79 1.87 -9.71 0.80
CA VAL A 79 1.62 -10.42 2.04
C VAL A 79 1.06 -11.79 1.70
N SER A 80 1.33 -12.80 2.52
CA SER A 80 0.82 -14.15 2.30
C SER A 80 -0.71 -14.21 2.38
N ARG A 81 -1.32 -15.25 1.80
CA ARG A 81 -2.77 -15.49 1.94
C ARG A 81 -3.17 -15.61 3.42
N GLU A 82 -2.26 -16.13 4.23
CA GLU A 82 -2.37 -16.27 5.68
C GLU A 82 -2.38 -14.93 6.40
N PHE A 83 -1.70 -13.91 5.86
CA PHE A 83 -1.75 -12.56 6.42
C PHE A 83 -3.14 -11.93 6.24
N ILE A 84 -3.81 -12.23 5.12
CA ILE A 84 -5.19 -11.78 4.85
C ILE A 84 -6.20 -12.60 5.66
N ASN A 85 -5.99 -13.91 5.71
CA ASN A 85 -6.81 -14.85 6.46
C ASN A 85 -5.92 -15.96 7.03
N ILE A 86 -5.61 -15.92 8.32
CA ILE A 86 -4.74 -16.89 8.99
C ILE A 86 -5.22 -18.34 8.84
N ALA A 87 -6.49 -18.54 8.53
CA ALA A 87 -7.07 -19.85 8.27
C ALA A 87 -6.96 -20.32 6.81
N SER A 88 -6.32 -19.57 5.91
CA SER A 88 -6.28 -19.86 4.45
C SER A 88 -5.70 -21.22 4.11
N SER A 89 -4.71 -21.68 4.88
CA SER A 89 -4.04 -22.97 4.71
C SER A 89 -4.43 -24.01 5.77
N LEU A 90 -5.35 -23.67 6.67
CA LEU A 90 -5.82 -24.60 7.70
C LEU A 90 -6.84 -25.59 7.13
N LYS A 91 -6.77 -26.85 7.57
CA LYS A 91 -7.78 -27.85 7.23
C LYS A 91 -9.12 -27.49 7.87
N THR A 92 -10.21 -27.79 7.18
CA THR A 92 -11.56 -27.64 7.73
C THR A 92 -11.90 -28.82 8.65
N PRO A 93 -12.59 -28.59 9.78
CA PRO A 93 -13.00 -27.29 10.32
C PRO A 93 -11.83 -26.50 10.92
N VAL A 94 -11.86 -25.17 10.78
CA VAL A 94 -10.85 -24.27 11.37
C VAL A 94 -10.97 -24.33 12.89
N PRO A 95 -9.89 -24.61 13.65
CA PRO A 95 -9.94 -24.66 15.10
C PRO A 95 -10.22 -23.25 15.65
N MET A 96 -11.42 -23.07 16.19
CA MET A 96 -11.88 -21.77 16.68
C MET A 96 -12.54 -21.94 18.06
N GLN A 97 -12.31 -20.98 18.94
CA GLN A 97 -13.05 -20.91 20.20
C GLN A 97 -14.52 -20.61 19.91
N PRO A 98 -15.50 -21.19 20.64
CA PRO A 98 -16.92 -21.01 20.35
C PRO A 98 -17.35 -19.54 20.26
N TRP A 99 -16.84 -18.69 21.17
CA TRP A 99 -17.12 -17.25 21.17
C TRP A 99 -16.62 -16.54 19.90
N ALA A 100 -15.51 -17.00 19.32
CA ALA A 100 -14.93 -16.42 18.11
C ALA A 100 -15.74 -16.84 16.87
N GLU A 101 -16.28 -18.07 16.85
CA GLU A 101 -17.15 -18.53 15.76
C GLU A 101 -18.46 -17.76 15.74
N GLU A 102 -19.08 -17.54 16.90
CA GLU A 102 -20.28 -16.71 17.04
C GLU A 102 -20.02 -15.26 16.61
N LEU A 103 -18.90 -14.67 17.05
CA LEU A 103 -18.51 -13.32 16.64
C LEU A 103 -18.28 -13.22 15.13
N LEU A 104 -17.65 -14.22 14.51
CA LEU A 104 -17.44 -14.26 13.07
C LEU A 104 -18.78 -14.34 12.32
N LYS A 105 -19.70 -15.20 12.75
CA LYS A 105 -21.06 -15.31 12.18
C LYS A 105 -21.79 -13.96 12.27
N LYS A 106 -21.75 -13.32 13.43
CA LYS A 106 -22.36 -12.00 13.66
C LYS A 106 -21.78 -10.94 12.72
N ARG A 107 -20.44 -10.79 12.69
CA ARG A 107 -19.74 -9.80 11.86
C ARG A 107 -19.90 -10.02 10.35
N ARG A 108 -20.09 -11.27 9.91
CA ARG A 108 -20.37 -11.59 8.49
C ARG A 108 -21.71 -11.03 8.02
N VAL A 109 -22.70 -10.94 8.91
CA VAL A 109 -24.02 -10.37 8.60
C VAL A 109 -24.01 -8.86 8.82
N GLU A 110 -23.38 -8.38 9.89
CA GLU A 110 -23.33 -6.97 10.28
C GLU A 110 -22.21 -6.19 9.56
N GLN A 111 -21.96 -6.44 8.28
CA GLN A 111 -20.86 -5.77 7.56
C GLN A 111 -20.98 -4.24 7.54
N GLY A 112 -22.21 -3.71 7.67
CA GLY A 112 -22.48 -2.28 7.80
C GLY A 112 -21.92 -1.63 9.07
N LEU A 113 -21.50 -2.40 10.07
CA LEU A 113 -20.84 -1.89 11.29
C LEU A 113 -19.32 -1.80 11.16
N ASP A 114 -18.73 -2.33 10.09
CA ASP A 114 -17.29 -2.22 9.85
C ASP A 114 -16.94 -0.74 9.58
N PRO A 115 -16.08 -0.09 10.39
CA PRO A 115 -15.68 1.31 10.16
C PRO A 115 -15.14 1.55 8.75
N ASN A 116 -14.58 0.53 8.11
CA ASN A 116 -14.08 0.58 6.75
C ASN A 116 -15.14 0.98 5.71
N VAL A 117 -16.41 0.57 5.89
CA VAL A 117 -17.49 0.92 4.94
C VAL A 117 -17.95 2.37 5.09
N HIS A 118 -17.57 3.04 6.18
CA HIS A 118 -17.87 4.45 6.46
C HIS A 118 -16.69 5.38 6.18
N CYS A 119 -15.76 4.95 5.32
CA CYS A 119 -14.53 5.68 4.99
C CYS A 119 -13.64 6.02 6.20
N MET A 120 -13.80 5.32 7.32
CA MET A 120 -12.93 5.50 8.47
C MET A 120 -11.53 4.93 8.18
N PRO A 121 -10.48 5.46 8.82
CA PRO A 121 -9.12 4.95 8.67
C PRO A 121 -9.04 3.47 9.03
N ARG A 122 -8.18 2.72 8.33
CA ARG A 122 -7.92 1.32 8.66
C ARG A 122 -6.98 1.22 9.85
N ASP A 123 -6.96 0.10 10.55
CA ASP A 123 -5.96 -0.14 11.58
C ASP A 123 -4.62 -0.60 10.98
N ALA A 124 -3.58 -0.59 11.81
CA ALA A 124 -2.21 -0.84 11.38
C ALA A 124 -1.97 -2.21 10.68
N PRO A 125 -2.69 -3.30 11.00
CA PRO A 125 -2.61 -4.53 10.22
C PRO A 125 -3.34 -4.42 8.86
N ARG A 126 -4.52 -3.80 8.83
CA ARG A 126 -5.43 -3.84 7.67
C ARG A 126 -5.04 -2.89 6.54
N ILE A 127 -4.15 -1.92 6.78
CA ILE A 127 -3.51 -1.14 5.69
C ILE A 127 -2.69 -2.04 4.76
N TRP A 128 -2.18 -3.18 5.22
CA TRP A 128 -1.37 -4.09 4.41
C TRP A 128 -2.20 -5.04 3.55
N THR A 129 -3.50 -5.17 3.83
CA THR A 129 -4.41 -6.05 3.10
C THR A 129 -5.22 -5.32 2.03
N ASP A 130 -4.97 -4.02 1.81
CA ASP A 130 -5.58 -3.26 0.71
C ASP A 130 -4.64 -3.14 -0.49
N ASP A 131 -5.22 -2.89 -1.66
CA ASP A 131 -4.59 -2.82 -2.98
C ASP A 131 -4.01 -1.44 -3.31
N TYR A 132 -4.15 -0.48 -2.40
CA TYR A 132 -3.64 0.87 -2.57
C TYR A 132 -2.13 0.93 -2.37
N TYR A 133 -1.49 1.92 -2.99
CA TYR A 133 -0.05 2.12 -2.79
C TYR A 133 0.24 2.67 -1.39
N LYS A 134 1.39 2.27 -0.85
CA LYS A 134 1.98 2.82 0.37
C LYS A 134 3.32 3.42 0.03
N ARG A 135 3.57 4.63 0.50
CA ARG A 135 4.89 5.24 0.45
C ARG A 135 5.51 5.20 1.83
N VAL A 136 6.65 4.53 1.93
CA VAL A 136 7.44 4.46 3.15
C VAL A 136 8.56 5.49 3.06
N PHE A 137 8.75 6.22 4.14
CA PHE A 137 9.87 7.12 4.35
C PHE A 137 10.63 6.68 5.59
N MET A 138 11.91 6.38 5.43
CA MET A 138 12.85 6.25 6.54
C MET A 138 13.53 7.61 6.73
N VAL A 139 13.34 8.20 7.90
CA VAL A 139 14.04 9.43 8.32
C VAL A 139 14.75 9.16 9.63
N PRO A 140 15.76 9.95 10.03
CA PRO A 140 16.47 9.72 11.29
C PRO A 140 15.49 9.60 12.48
N GLY A 141 15.49 8.44 13.13
CA GLY A 141 14.65 8.14 14.30
C GLY A 141 13.16 7.88 14.00
N ARG A 142 12.73 7.72 12.74
CA ARG A 142 11.32 7.45 12.42
C ARG A 142 11.12 6.75 11.07
N MET A 143 10.18 5.81 11.04
CA MET A 143 9.57 5.30 9.81
C MET A 143 8.16 5.89 9.68
N ILE A 144 7.83 6.39 8.49
CA ILE A 144 6.51 6.94 8.16
C ILE A 144 5.94 6.14 7.00
N ILE A 145 4.73 5.63 7.17
CA ILE A 145 4.00 4.91 6.14
C ILE A 145 2.81 5.77 5.75
N LEU A 146 2.81 6.28 4.52
CA LEU A 146 1.69 6.99 3.92
C LEU A 146 0.90 6.02 3.05
N THR A 147 -0.41 5.96 3.23
CA THR A 147 -1.32 5.12 2.45
C THR A 147 -2.12 6.01 1.50
N GLU A 148 -2.21 5.62 0.23
CA GLU A 148 -3.04 6.32 -0.76
C GLU A 148 -4.53 6.31 -0.36
N ARG A 149 -4.98 5.21 0.25
CA ARG A 149 -6.33 5.08 0.79
C ARG A 149 -6.58 6.13 1.89
N ASN A 150 -7.48 7.07 1.60
CA ASN A 150 -7.91 8.14 2.51
C ASN A 150 -6.77 9.01 3.06
N ILE A 151 -5.60 9.05 2.40
CA ILE A 151 -4.40 9.78 2.83
C ILE A 151 -4.06 9.48 4.31
N GLN A 152 -4.24 8.21 4.70
CA GLN A 152 -3.90 7.76 6.04
C GLN A 152 -2.39 7.70 6.22
N TYR A 153 -1.89 7.97 7.43
CA TYR A 153 -0.49 7.76 7.76
C TYR A 153 -0.30 7.00 9.06
N ARG A 154 0.78 6.22 9.14
CA ARG A 154 1.28 5.57 10.36
C ARG A 154 2.70 6.07 10.63
N GLN A 155 2.99 6.37 11.89
CA GLN A 155 4.32 6.76 12.35
C GLN A 155 4.85 5.70 13.31
N ILE A 156 6.11 5.31 13.12
CA ILE A 156 6.82 4.38 13.98
C ILE A 156 8.08 5.08 14.47
N PHE A 157 8.19 5.29 15.78
CA PHE A 157 9.34 5.92 16.39
C PHE A 157 10.47 4.90 16.54
N LEU A 158 11.68 5.27 16.10
CA LEU A 158 12.88 4.42 16.08
C LEU A 158 14.01 5.02 16.94
N ASP A 159 13.68 5.96 17.80
CA ASP A 159 14.63 6.67 18.68
C ASP A 159 14.76 6.04 20.07
N GLY A 160 14.27 4.80 20.23
CA GLY A 160 14.38 4.04 21.48
C GLY A 160 13.41 4.46 22.59
N ARG A 161 12.45 5.34 22.29
CA ARG A 161 11.42 5.72 23.28
C ARG A 161 10.51 4.53 23.63
N PRO A 162 10.06 4.42 24.89
CA PRO A 162 9.11 3.38 25.29
C PRO A 162 7.70 3.69 24.76
N LEU A 163 6.82 2.69 24.80
CA LEU A 163 5.40 2.90 24.60
C LEU A 163 4.80 3.77 25.73
N PRO A 164 3.85 4.66 25.42
CA PRO A 164 3.12 5.42 26.44
C PRO A 164 2.32 4.47 27.34
N LYS A 165 2.27 4.77 28.64
CA LYS A 165 1.50 3.98 29.62
C LYS A 165 -0.02 4.09 29.41
N ASP A 166 -0.48 5.27 29.00
CA ASP A 166 -1.90 5.57 28.76
C ASP A 166 -2.05 6.38 27.45
N PRO A 167 -1.97 5.70 26.29
CA PRO A 167 -2.13 6.37 25.00
C PRO A 167 -3.59 6.79 24.77
N ASN A 168 -3.79 8.01 24.29
CA ASN A 168 -5.06 8.36 23.65
C ASN A 168 -5.28 7.45 22.42
N PRO A 169 -6.37 6.67 22.35
CA PRO A 169 -6.54 5.71 21.27
C PRO A 169 -6.61 6.34 19.89
N THR A 170 -5.93 5.72 18.93
CA THR A 170 -5.97 6.13 17.51
C THR A 170 -6.15 4.91 16.61
N TRP A 171 -6.60 5.11 15.38
CA TRP A 171 -6.78 4.03 14.40
C TRP A 171 -5.49 3.23 14.16
N ASN A 172 -4.33 3.90 14.13
CA ASN A 172 -3.03 3.27 13.90
C ASN A 172 -2.25 2.94 15.18
N GLY A 173 -2.79 3.27 16.36
CA GLY A 173 -2.08 3.18 17.62
C GLY A 173 -0.85 4.07 17.72
N TYR A 174 -0.08 3.88 18.80
CA TYR A 174 1.24 4.46 19.01
C TYR A 174 2.29 3.38 18.80
N SER A 175 3.17 3.54 17.81
CA SER A 175 4.19 2.55 17.47
C SER A 175 5.60 2.99 17.88
N THR A 176 6.32 2.12 18.58
CA THR A 176 7.78 2.20 18.76
C THR A 176 8.43 0.98 18.11
N GLY A 177 9.68 1.09 17.70
CA GLY A 177 10.40 -0.03 17.11
C GLY A 177 11.89 -0.03 17.39
N HIS A 178 12.47 -1.22 17.31
CA HIS A 178 13.88 -1.49 17.51
C HIS A 178 14.37 -2.52 16.49
N TRP A 179 15.69 -2.55 16.28
CA TRP A 179 16.32 -3.48 15.36
C TRP A 179 16.91 -4.70 16.08
N GLU A 180 16.56 -5.89 15.61
CA GLU A 180 17.16 -7.17 15.98
C GLU A 180 17.92 -7.70 14.75
N GLY A 181 19.21 -7.40 14.67
CA GLY A 181 19.98 -7.61 13.44
C GLY A 181 19.42 -6.75 12.28
N ASP A 182 18.94 -7.43 11.24
CA ASP A 182 18.25 -6.86 10.07
C ASP A 182 16.72 -6.87 10.21
N THR A 183 16.17 -7.33 11.33
CA THR A 183 14.73 -7.36 11.57
C THR A 183 14.29 -6.10 12.32
N LEU A 184 13.33 -5.37 11.75
CA LEU A 184 12.67 -4.25 12.45
C LEU A 184 11.47 -4.80 13.24
N VAL A 185 11.58 -4.80 14.56
CA VAL A 185 10.50 -5.17 15.47
C VAL A 185 9.70 -3.91 15.81
N ILE A 186 8.39 -3.98 15.68
CA ILE A 186 7.49 -2.85 15.94
C ILE A 186 6.45 -3.27 16.97
N GLU A 187 6.42 -2.58 18.09
CA GLU A 187 5.40 -2.72 19.12
C GLU A 187 4.40 -1.59 18.99
N THR A 188 3.11 -1.87 19.22
CA THR A 188 2.06 -0.85 19.07
C THR A 188 0.96 -1.04 20.10
N THR A 189 0.56 0.07 20.73
CA THR A 189 -0.50 0.13 21.76
C THR A 189 -1.50 1.25 21.44
N GLY A 190 -2.66 1.24 22.10
CA GLY A 190 -3.64 2.33 21.97
C GLY A 190 -4.39 2.34 20.65
N TYR A 191 -4.77 1.16 20.14
CA TYR A 191 -5.73 1.07 19.03
C TYR A 191 -7.12 1.51 19.46
N ARG A 192 -7.88 2.09 18.52
CA ARG A 192 -9.29 2.43 18.69
C ARG A 192 -10.21 1.27 18.37
#